data_AF-A0A816HK10-F1
#
_entry.id   AF-A0A816HK10-F1
#
_cell.length_a   1.000
_cell.length_b   1.000
_cell.length_c   1.000
_cell.angle_alpha   90.00
_cell.angle_beta   90.00
_cell.angle_gamma   90.00
#
_symmetry.space_group_name_H-M   'P 1'
#
loop_
_entity.id
_entity.type
_entity.pdbx_description
1 polymer ?
#
loop_
_entity_poly.entity_id
_entity_poly.type
_entity_poly.pdbx_seq_one_letter_code
_entity_poly.pdbx_strand_id
1 'polypeptide(L)'
;MFEKIFEKLILKKSKNWIVIHNRKFESLRTEYNRTSDDPNISSTDLIKNYSKRKLTSQEHAALINGLDFVYHNLSFNDKDFVRSVETFFVSLLGRCTDKYDWEEKDIDENTIYNLTPEQLQYAAKLRSISDRFKRNAIKELQSYKNNHKEYLSSLRKLAQDKSIYITRPDKGKGVVILDLNEYINKMHEILNDWSTFKTINHDPTLKKENKLKRILCNLKKRGFL
;
A
#
# COMPACT_ATOMS: atom_id res chain seq x y z
N MET A 1 18.66 -28.28 25.99
CA MET A 1 17.41 -28.00 26.75
C MET A 1 16.71 -26.74 26.24
N PHE A 2 17.45 -25.64 26.03
CA PHE A 2 16.93 -24.38 25.48
C PHE A 2 16.36 -24.47 24.06
N GLU A 3 17.01 -25.20 23.13
CA GLU A 3 16.48 -25.38 21.76
C GLU A 3 15.09 -26.04 21.73
N LYS A 4 14.86 -27.07 22.56
CA LYS A 4 13.55 -27.74 22.67
C LYS A 4 12.45 -26.82 23.21
N ILE A 5 12.81 -25.87 24.08
CA ILE A 5 11.87 -24.86 24.60
C ILE A 5 11.56 -23.82 23.52
N PHE A 6 12.60 -23.39 22.79
CA PHE A 6 12.48 -22.42 21.70
C PHE A 6 11.65 -22.98 20.53
N GLU A 7 11.90 -24.22 20.11
CA GLU A 7 11.08 -24.91 19.11
C GLU A 7 9.62 -25.06 19.55
N LYS A 8 9.37 -25.44 20.82
CA LYS A 8 8.01 -25.52 21.36
C LYS A 8 7.30 -24.17 21.33
N LEU A 9 8.00 -23.08 21.65
CA LEU A 9 7.45 -21.72 21.61
C LEU A 9 7.15 -21.27 20.17
N ILE A 10 8.03 -21.56 19.22
CA ILE A 10 7.82 -21.29 17.79
C ILE A 10 6.61 -22.07 17.26
N LEU A 11 6.52 -23.37 17.57
CA LEU A 11 5.40 -24.22 17.15
C LEU A 11 4.06 -23.73 17.73
N LYS A 12 4.06 -23.31 19.00
CA LYS A 12 2.87 -22.78 19.68
C LYS A 12 2.44 -21.44 19.08
N LYS A 13 3.39 -20.53 18.80
CA LYS A 13 3.11 -19.24 18.13
C LYS A 13 2.59 -19.44 16.71
N SER A 14 3.23 -20.34 15.93
CA SER A 14 2.84 -20.65 14.55
C SER A 14 1.41 -21.18 14.47
N LYS A 15 1.03 -22.15 15.34
CA LYS A 15 -0.34 -22.66 15.41
C LYS A 15 -1.35 -21.57 15.75
N ASN A 16 -1.04 -20.70 16.71
CA ASN A 16 -1.93 -19.60 17.08
C ASN A 16 -2.11 -18.60 15.93
N TRP A 17 -1.06 -18.24 15.21
CA TRP A 17 -1.14 -17.33 14.08
C TRP A 17 -1.95 -17.90 12.93
N ILE A 18 -1.78 -19.18 12.61
CA ILE A 18 -2.58 -19.86 11.58
C ILE A 18 -4.07 -19.81 11.94
N VAL A 19 -4.43 -20.09 13.20
CA VAL A 19 -5.83 -20.05 13.66
C VAL A 19 -6.39 -18.63 13.59
N ILE A 20 -5.63 -17.63 14.03
CA ILE A 20 -6.06 -16.21 13.98
C ILE A 20 -6.23 -15.74 12.53
N HIS A 21 -5.28 -16.08 11.64
CA HIS A 21 -5.34 -15.71 10.23
C HIS A 21 -6.51 -16.38 9.53
N ASN A 22 -6.73 -17.69 9.76
CA ASN A 22 -7.85 -18.40 9.19
C ASN A 22 -9.19 -17.86 9.70
N ARG A 23 -9.30 -17.54 10.99
CA ARG A 23 -10.52 -16.93 11.54
C ARG A 23 -10.80 -15.56 10.91
N LYS A 24 -9.76 -14.74 10.73
CA LYS A 24 -9.89 -13.44 10.06
C LYS A 24 -10.27 -13.59 8.59
N PHE A 25 -9.66 -14.55 7.89
CA PHE A 25 -9.97 -14.86 6.50
C PHE A 25 -11.43 -15.29 6.32
N GLU A 26 -11.91 -16.23 7.14
CA GLU A 26 -13.31 -16.68 7.08
C GLU A 26 -14.29 -15.55 7.47
N SER A 27 -13.94 -14.69 8.43
CA SER A 27 -14.74 -13.51 8.75
C SER A 27 -14.91 -12.58 7.54
N LEU A 28 -13.82 -12.25 6.85
CA LEU A 28 -13.83 -11.39 5.67
C LEU A 28 -14.59 -12.03 4.50
N ARG A 29 -14.43 -13.35 4.31
CA ARG A 29 -15.15 -14.11 3.29
C ARG A 29 -16.66 -14.10 3.53
N THR A 30 -17.06 -14.25 4.79
CA THR A 30 -18.48 -14.20 5.20
C THR A 30 -19.06 -12.80 4.99
N GLU A 31 -18.28 -11.75 5.26
CA GLU A 31 -18.67 -10.36 5.04
C GLU A 31 -18.84 -10.02 3.55
N TYR A 32 -17.92 -10.49 2.70
CA TYR A 32 -18.02 -10.38 1.24
C TYR A 32 -19.25 -11.10 0.66
N ASN A 33 -19.58 -12.28 1.19
CA ASN A 33 -20.75 -13.02 0.74
C ASN A 33 -22.07 -12.34 1.18
N ARG A 34 -22.12 -11.73 2.38
CA ARG A 34 -23.31 -10.99 2.85
C ARG A 34 -23.64 -9.75 2.02
N THR A 35 -22.64 -9.10 1.43
CA THR A 35 -22.85 -7.97 0.51
C THR A 35 -23.32 -8.39 -0.88
N SER A 36 -23.38 -9.69 -1.17
CA SER A 36 -23.75 -10.22 -2.48
C SER A 36 -25.25 -10.55 -2.63
N ASP A 37 -26.01 -10.57 -1.53
CA ASP A 37 -27.43 -10.98 -1.50
C ASP A 37 -28.44 -9.81 -1.50
N ASP A 38 -27.99 -8.55 -1.62
CA ASP A 38 -28.86 -7.39 -1.82
C ASP A 38 -29.00 -7.08 -3.32
N PRO A 39 -30.17 -7.34 -3.95
CA PRO A 39 -30.35 -7.20 -5.40
C PRO A 39 -30.23 -5.75 -5.90
N ASN A 40 -30.16 -4.74 -5.00
CA ASN A 40 -29.99 -3.33 -5.36
C ASN A 40 -28.59 -2.76 -5.12
N ILE A 41 -27.68 -3.52 -4.52
CA ILE A 41 -26.28 -3.11 -4.34
C ILE A 41 -25.42 -4.18 -4.97
N SER A 42 -25.41 -4.20 -6.31
CA SER A 42 -24.34 -4.88 -7.01
C SER A 42 -23.03 -4.26 -6.54
N SER A 43 -22.18 -5.05 -5.87
CA SER A 43 -20.81 -4.70 -5.47
C SER A 43 -19.90 -4.33 -6.65
N THR A 44 -20.44 -4.07 -7.84
CA THR A 44 -19.72 -4.05 -9.12
C THR A 44 -19.42 -2.67 -9.67
N ASP A 45 -20.07 -1.60 -9.23
CA ASP A 45 -19.77 -0.26 -9.78
C ASP A 45 -18.89 0.56 -8.84
N LEU A 46 -17.77 -0.04 -8.43
CA LEU A 46 -16.62 0.71 -7.92
C LEU A 46 -16.21 1.80 -8.92
N ILE A 47 -16.42 1.55 -10.21
CA ILE A 47 -16.18 2.51 -11.28
C ILE A 47 -17.52 3.06 -11.77
N LYS A 48 -17.73 4.36 -11.60
CA LYS A 48 -18.89 5.08 -12.14
C LYS A 48 -18.45 5.86 -13.37
N ASN A 49 -18.83 5.39 -14.55
CA ASN A 49 -18.52 6.07 -15.81
C ASN A 49 -19.71 6.89 -16.30
N TYR A 50 -19.62 8.20 -16.17
CA TYR A 50 -20.57 9.17 -16.72
C TYR A 50 -20.02 9.87 -17.98
N SER A 51 -18.88 9.44 -18.49
CA SER A 51 -18.34 9.93 -19.76
C SER A 51 -18.91 9.16 -20.95
N LYS A 52 -18.82 9.75 -22.14
CA LYS A 52 -19.20 9.09 -23.40
C LYS A 52 -18.21 8.00 -23.82
N ARG A 53 -16.99 8.00 -23.26
CA ARG A 53 -15.93 7.03 -23.58
C ARG A 53 -16.29 5.66 -23.00
N LYS A 54 -16.28 4.63 -23.86
CA LYS A 54 -16.39 3.24 -23.42
C LYS A 54 -15.04 2.74 -22.91
N LEU A 55 -15.01 2.26 -21.68
CA LEU A 55 -13.84 1.60 -21.13
C LEU A 55 -13.65 0.22 -21.76
N THR A 56 -12.40 -0.11 -22.05
CA THR A 56 -11.99 -1.47 -22.39
C THR A 56 -11.99 -2.35 -21.13
N SER A 57 -12.11 -3.67 -21.32
CA SER A 57 -12.07 -4.62 -20.20
C SER A 57 -10.77 -4.52 -19.39
N GLN A 58 -9.66 -4.14 -20.04
CA GLN A 58 -8.37 -3.94 -19.37
C GLN A 58 -8.33 -2.66 -18.54
N GLU A 59 -8.86 -1.54 -19.05
CA GLU A 59 -8.98 -0.30 -18.28
C GLU A 59 -9.89 -0.51 -17.07
N HIS A 60 -11.00 -1.23 -17.25
CA HIS A 60 -11.90 -1.57 -16.15
C HIS A 60 -11.21 -2.43 -15.07
N ALA A 61 -10.51 -3.50 -15.48
CA ALA A 61 -9.77 -4.36 -14.57
C ALA A 61 -8.62 -3.62 -13.85
N ALA A 62 -8.04 -2.59 -14.46
CA ALA A 62 -7.02 -1.78 -13.83
C ALA A 62 -7.61 -0.83 -12.78
N LEU A 63 -8.69 -0.13 -13.14
CA LEU A 63 -9.34 0.88 -12.30
C LEU A 63 -10.12 0.30 -11.12
N ILE A 64 -10.50 -0.99 -11.16
CA ILE A 64 -11.25 -1.62 -10.06
C ILE A 64 -10.46 -1.63 -8.74
N ASN A 65 -9.13 -1.58 -8.82
CA ASN A 65 -8.27 -1.51 -7.64
C ASN A 65 -8.30 -0.13 -6.96
N GLY A 66 -8.90 0.87 -7.60
CA GLY A 66 -8.98 2.25 -7.15
C GLY A 66 -7.77 3.10 -7.57
N LEU A 67 -7.90 4.42 -7.41
CA LEU A 67 -6.87 5.38 -7.83
C LEU A 67 -5.65 5.41 -6.90
N ASP A 68 -5.78 4.91 -5.67
CA ASP A 68 -4.68 4.83 -4.71
C ASP A 68 -3.82 3.56 -4.89
N PHE A 69 -4.22 2.67 -5.81
CA PHE A 69 -3.51 1.42 -6.03
C PHE A 69 -2.20 1.64 -6.79
N VAL A 70 -1.11 1.15 -6.22
CA VAL A 70 0.22 1.23 -6.82
C VAL A 70 0.60 -0.14 -7.37
N TYR A 71 0.83 -0.20 -8.68
CA TYR A 71 1.42 -1.38 -9.30
C TYR A 71 2.88 -1.50 -8.89
N HIS A 72 3.25 -2.65 -8.36
CA HIS A 72 4.62 -2.95 -7.94
C HIS A 72 5.61 -2.80 -9.10
N ASN A 73 6.81 -2.33 -8.79
CA ASN A 73 7.91 -2.30 -9.74
C ASN A 73 8.18 -3.70 -10.29
N LEU A 74 8.27 -3.82 -11.61
CA LEU A 74 8.48 -5.07 -12.33
C LEU A 74 9.94 -5.54 -12.36
N SER A 75 10.84 -4.85 -11.65
CA SER A 75 12.22 -5.26 -11.45
C SER A 75 12.53 -5.60 -9.99
N PHE A 76 13.25 -6.69 -9.80
CA PHE A 76 13.84 -7.05 -8.51
C PHE A 76 15.18 -6.33 -8.38
N ASN A 77 15.34 -5.45 -7.38
CA ASN A 77 16.62 -4.81 -7.13
C ASN A 77 17.56 -5.75 -6.38
N ASP A 78 18.36 -6.49 -7.14
CA ASP A 78 19.29 -7.47 -6.60
C ASP A 78 20.36 -6.85 -5.70
N LYS A 79 20.87 -5.67 -6.08
CA LYS A 79 21.93 -4.99 -5.33
C LYS A 79 21.42 -4.55 -3.95
N ASP A 80 20.25 -3.93 -3.91
CA ASP A 80 19.65 -3.48 -2.65
C ASP A 80 19.27 -4.67 -1.75
N PHE A 81 18.78 -5.76 -2.35
CA PHE A 81 18.47 -6.98 -1.62
C PHE A 81 19.71 -7.58 -0.97
N VAL A 82 20.78 -7.81 -1.75
CA VAL A 82 22.05 -8.36 -1.25
C VAL A 82 22.61 -7.45 -0.16
N ARG A 83 22.67 -6.13 -0.40
CA ARG A 83 23.11 -5.15 0.60
C ARG A 83 22.31 -5.21 1.89
N SER A 84 20.98 -5.38 1.80
CA SER A 84 20.12 -5.47 2.97
C SER A 84 20.40 -6.74 3.78
N VAL A 85 20.62 -7.87 3.09
CA VAL A 85 20.97 -9.15 3.73
C VAL A 85 22.35 -9.07 4.38
N GLU A 86 23.33 -8.47 3.71
CA GLU A 86 24.68 -8.25 4.26
C GLU A 86 24.63 -7.33 5.49
N THR A 87 23.93 -6.20 5.38
CA THR A 87 23.76 -5.26 6.50
C THR A 87 23.09 -5.95 7.71
N PHE A 88 22.08 -6.78 7.46
CA PHE A 88 21.45 -7.57 8.51
C PHE A 88 22.44 -8.55 9.17
N PHE A 89 23.25 -9.24 8.37
CA PHE A 89 24.23 -10.20 8.88
C PHE A 89 25.34 -9.51 9.69
N VAL A 90 25.90 -8.40 9.20
CA VAL A 90 26.89 -7.58 9.91
C VAL A 90 26.30 -7.02 11.22
N SER A 91 25.06 -6.53 11.17
CA SER A 91 24.34 -6.06 12.36
C SER A 91 24.14 -7.17 13.40
N LEU A 92 23.91 -8.40 12.94
CA LEU A 92 23.79 -9.58 13.81
C LEU A 92 25.14 -9.95 14.43
N LEU A 93 26.23 -9.95 13.65
CA LEU A 93 27.58 -10.21 14.14
C LEU A 93 27.99 -9.20 15.21
N GLY A 94 27.78 -7.89 14.97
CA GLY A 94 28.11 -6.85 15.95
C GLY A 94 27.31 -6.90 17.25
N ARG A 95 26.26 -7.74 17.35
CA ARG A 95 25.54 -8.02 18.60
C ARG A 95 26.06 -9.27 19.32
N CYS A 96 26.72 -10.17 18.60
CA CYS A 96 27.17 -11.46 19.10
C CYS A 96 28.67 -11.47 19.43
N THR A 97 29.47 -10.66 18.74
CA THR A 97 30.93 -10.64 18.80
C THR A 97 31.48 -9.23 18.60
N ASP A 98 32.60 -8.91 19.25
CA ASP A 98 33.22 -7.60 19.11
C ASP A 98 33.74 -7.39 17.69
N LYS A 99 33.69 -6.14 17.21
CA LYS A 99 33.97 -5.80 15.81
C LYS A 99 35.37 -6.26 15.36
N TYR A 100 36.36 -6.19 16.24
CA TYR A 100 37.74 -6.59 15.98
C TYR A 100 37.90 -8.10 15.76
N ASP A 101 36.95 -8.92 16.21
CA ASP A 101 37.05 -10.38 16.12
C ASP A 101 36.70 -10.91 14.72
N TRP A 102 36.03 -10.11 13.89
CA TRP A 102 35.52 -10.55 12.59
C TRP A 102 35.75 -9.57 11.44
N GLU A 103 36.28 -8.37 11.69
CA GLU A 103 36.60 -7.36 10.67
C GLU A 103 38.09 -6.98 10.73
N GLU A 104 38.84 -7.27 9.67
CA GLU A 104 40.19 -6.76 9.44
C GLU A 104 40.21 -5.88 8.19
N LYS A 105 41.19 -4.98 8.10
CA LYS A 105 41.47 -4.22 6.88
C LYS A 105 42.76 -4.74 6.27
N ASP A 106 42.75 -5.01 4.97
CA ASP A 106 43.98 -5.32 4.25
C ASP A 106 44.84 -4.07 4.02
N ILE A 107 45.99 -4.28 3.37
CA ILE A 107 46.97 -3.24 3.05
C ILE A 107 46.37 -2.13 2.17
N ASP A 108 45.33 -2.46 1.40
CA ASP A 108 44.60 -1.56 0.50
C ASP A 108 43.33 -0.97 1.15
N GLU A 109 43.18 -1.09 2.48
CA GLU A 109 42.03 -0.69 3.28
C GLU A 109 40.71 -1.42 2.97
N ASN A 110 40.73 -2.54 2.22
CA ASN A 110 39.54 -3.35 1.98
C ASN A 110 39.18 -4.16 3.23
N THR A 111 37.88 -4.24 3.51
CA THR A 111 37.35 -5.03 4.62
C THR A 111 37.43 -6.54 4.32
N ILE A 112 38.19 -7.26 5.14
CA ILE A 112 38.25 -8.72 5.19
C ILE A 112 37.43 -9.20 6.39
N TYR A 113 36.58 -10.19 6.15
CA TYR A 113 35.76 -10.81 7.20
C TYR A 113 36.38 -12.10 7.72
N ASN A 114 36.85 -12.10 8.97
CA ASN A 114 37.44 -13.26 9.63
C ASN A 114 36.37 -14.02 10.42
N LEU A 115 35.50 -14.73 9.71
CA LEU A 115 34.39 -15.48 10.32
C LEU A 115 34.85 -16.80 10.92
N THR A 116 34.38 -17.13 12.12
CA THR A 116 34.56 -18.46 12.69
C THR A 116 33.84 -19.53 11.85
N PRO A 117 34.25 -20.81 11.93
CA PRO A 117 33.58 -21.89 11.18
C PRO A 117 32.07 -21.97 11.46
N GLU A 118 31.63 -21.65 12.68
CA GLU A 118 30.21 -21.61 13.05
C GLU A 118 29.48 -20.41 12.41
N GLN A 119 30.07 -19.21 12.45
CA GLN A 119 29.53 -18.03 11.78
C GLN A 119 29.43 -18.22 10.26
N LEU A 120 30.42 -18.89 9.66
CA LEU A 120 30.42 -19.24 8.25
C LEU A 120 29.28 -20.20 7.89
N GLN A 121 28.97 -21.17 8.74
CA GLN A 121 27.81 -22.06 8.55
C GLN A 121 26.49 -21.28 8.58
N TYR A 122 26.33 -20.34 9.52
CA TYR A 122 25.14 -19.49 9.57
C TYR A 122 25.04 -18.55 8.36
N ALA A 123 26.16 -17.99 7.90
CA ALA A 123 26.23 -17.19 6.68
C ALA A 123 25.79 -18.00 5.45
N ALA A 124 26.29 -19.23 5.30
CA ALA A 124 25.91 -20.13 4.22
C ALA A 124 24.41 -20.49 4.27
N LYS A 125 23.87 -20.73 5.47
CA LYS A 125 22.44 -20.97 5.66
C LYS A 125 21.60 -19.75 5.28
N LEU A 126 21.98 -18.55 5.73
CA LEU A 126 21.31 -17.30 5.38
C LEU A 126 21.34 -17.04 3.87
N ARG A 127 22.48 -17.27 3.23
CA ARG A 127 22.64 -17.19 1.78
C ARG A 127 21.67 -18.13 1.06
N SER A 128 21.60 -19.40 1.47
CA SER A 128 20.69 -20.38 0.85
C SER A 128 19.22 -19.97 0.93
N ILE A 129 18.80 -19.38 2.05
CA ILE A 129 17.43 -18.89 2.27
C ILE A 129 17.18 -17.67 1.39
N SER A 130 18.14 -16.76 1.31
CA SER A 130 18.10 -15.54 0.50
C SER A 130 18.01 -15.87 -0.99
N ASP A 131 18.81 -16.83 -1.47
CA ASP A 131 18.78 -17.31 -2.86
C ASP A 131 17.45 -17.98 -3.21
N ARG A 132 16.87 -18.74 -2.27
CA ARG A 132 15.53 -19.32 -2.45
C ARG A 132 14.46 -18.24 -2.53
N PHE A 133 14.51 -17.25 -1.63
CA PHE A 133 13.60 -16.11 -1.66
C PHE A 133 13.71 -15.35 -2.98
N LYS A 134 14.93 -14.99 -3.40
CA LYS A 134 15.20 -14.29 -4.66
C LYS A 134 14.62 -15.04 -5.86
N ARG A 135 14.84 -16.35 -5.97
CA ARG A 135 14.28 -17.17 -7.06
C ARG A 135 12.76 -17.14 -7.08
N ASN A 136 12.12 -17.26 -5.91
CA ASN A 136 10.66 -17.20 -5.81
C ASN A 136 10.13 -15.80 -6.17
N ALA A 137 10.75 -14.74 -5.65
CA ALA A 137 10.37 -13.36 -5.94
C ALA A 137 10.47 -13.05 -7.44
N ILE A 138 11.56 -13.46 -8.11
CA ILE A 138 11.73 -13.28 -9.56
C ILE A 138 10.66 -14.05 -10.34
N LYS A 139 10.35 -15.29 -9.92
CA LYS A 139 9.32 -16.11 -10.57
C LYS A 139 7.93 -15.48 -10.46
N GLU A 140 7.56 -15.02 -9.26
CA GLU A 140 6.30 -14.29 -9.05
C GLU A 140 6.25 -13.02 -9.89
N LEU A 141 7.31 -12.22 -9.86
CA LEU A 141 7.40 -10.99 -10.63
C LEU A 141 7.23 -11.21 -12.13
N GLN A 142 7.84 -12.26 -12.67
CA GLN A 142 7.71 -12.63 -14.07
C GLN A 142 6.28 -13.04 -14.43
N SER A 143 5.57 -13.72 -13.52
CA SER A 143 4.15 -14.06 -13.71
C SER A 143 3.27 -12.81 -13.83
N TYR A 144 3.55 -11.77 -13.04
CA TYR A 144 2.77 -10.51 -13.06
C TYR A 144 3.18 -9.57 -14.19
N LYS A 145 4.40 -9.70 -14.72
CA LYS A 145 5.02 -8.76 -15.66
C LYS A 145 4.20 -8.51 -16.92
N ASN A 146 3.64 -9.56 -17.52
CA ASN A 146 2.88 -9.43 -18.76
C ASN A 146 1.58 -8.64 -18.53
N ASN A 147 0.75 -9.07 -17.57
CA ASN A 147 -0.52 -8.42 -17.25
C ASN A 147 -0.32 -6.99 -16.74
N HIS A 148 0.65 -6.77 -15.84
CA HIS A 148 0.94 -5.42 -15.33
C HIS A 148 1.44 -4.46 -16.40
N LYS A 149 2.25 -4.93 -17.36
CA LYS A 149 2.71 -4.07 -18.45
C LYS A 149 1.54 -3.61 -19.31
N GLU A 150 0.60 -4.50 -19.59
CA GLU A 150 -0.63 -4.17 -20.31
C GLU A 150 -1.49 -3.17 -19.54
N TYR A 151 -1.75 -3.42 -18.25
CA TYR A 151 -2.52 -2.48 -17.41
C TYR A 151 -1.86 -1.10 -17.33
N LEU A 152 -0.54 -1.03 -17.10
CA LEU A 152 0.17 0.25 -17.04
C LEU A 152 0.14 1.00 -18.38
N SER A 153 0.21 0.28 -19.50
CA SER A 153 0.09 0.89 -20.84
C SER A 153 -1.32 1.47 -21.04
N SER A 154 -2.35 0.70 -20.69
CA SER A 154 -3.75 1.12 -20.79
C SER A 154 -4.05 2.31 -19.86
N LEU A 155 -3.57 2.30 -18.62
CA LEU A 155 -3.71 3.41 -17.69
C LEU A 155 -2.98 4.68 -18.17
N ARG A 156 -1.78 4.55 -18.78
CA ARG A 156 -1.08 5.70 -19.37
C ARG A 156 -1.85 6.30 -20.53
N LYS A 157 -2.42 5.48 -21.41
CA LYS A 157 -3.28 5.95 -22.50
C LYS A 157 -4.52 6.65 -21.96
N LEU A 158 -5.15 6.07 -20.94
CA LEU A 158 -6.32 6.64 -20.29
C LEU A 158 -5.99 7.99 -19.63
N ALA A 159 -4.85 8.12 -18.97
CA ALA A 159 -4.39 9.37 -18.35
C ALA A 159 -4.01 10.46 -19.36
N GLN A 160 -3.66 10.09 -20.59
CA GLN A 160 -3.35 11.03 -21.67
C GLN A 160 -4.61 11.58 -22.36
N ASP A 161 -5.76 10.95 -22.16
CA ASP A 161 -7.03 11.39 -22.74
C ASP A 161 -7.54 12.66 -22.03
N LYS A 162 -7.43 13.80 -22.73
CA LYS A 162 -7.88 15.11 -22.22
C LYS A 162 -9.39 15.31 -22.32
N SER A 163 -10.14 14.41 -22.94
CA SER A 163 -11.60 14.52 -23.05
C SER A 163 -12.32 14.12 -21.77
N ILE A 164 -11.65 13.36 -20.90
CA ILE A 164 -12.23 12.81 -19.67
C ILE A 164 -11.57 13.38 -18.42
N TYR A 165 -12.33 13.41 -17.33
CA TYR A 165 -11.86 13.74 -16.00
C TYR A 165 -12.07 12.54 -15.08
N ILE A 166 -10.98 12.05 -14.49
CA ILE A 166 -10.98 10.88 -13.61
C ILE A 166 -10.70 11.35 -12.18
N THR A 167 -11.58 11.01 -11.25
CA THR A 167 -11.47 11.45 -9.85
C THR A 167 -12.00 10.41 -8.87
N ARG A 168 -11.71 10.61 -7.59
CA ARG A 168 -12.31 9.84 -6.49
C ARG A 168 -13.68 10.43 -6.15
N PRO A 169 -14.68 9.60 -5.79
CA PRO A 169 -15.93 10.09 -5.23
C PRO A 169 -15.68 10.74 -3.85
N ASP A 170 -16.60 11.61 -3.44
CA ASP A 170 -16.57 12.26 -2.11
C ASP A 170 -16.52 11.24 -0.96
N LYS A 171 -17.15 10.08 -1.15
CA LYS A 171 -17.18 8.98 -0.19
C LYS A 171 -16.79 7.65 -0.83
N GLY A 172 -15.94 6.90 -0.15
CA GLY A 172 -15.50 5.56 -0.57
C GLY A 172 -14.24 5.56 -1.44
N LYS A 173 -13.89 4.38 -1.96
CA LYS A 173 -12.66 4.13 -2.75
C LYS A 173 -12.91 3.90 -4.24
N GLY A 174 -14.08 4.33 -4.72
CA GLY A 174 -14.43 4.17 -6.12
C GLY A 174 -13.64 5.08 -7.06
N VAL A 175 -13.92 4.94 -8.36
CA VAL A 175 -13.41 5.78 -9.43
C VAL A 175 -14.60 6.40 -10.15
N VAL A 176 -14.57 7.71 -10.37
CA VAL A 176 -15.58 8.42 -11.16
C VAL A 176 -14.91 8.96 -12.41
N ILE A 177 -15.53 8.71 -13.57
CA ILE A 177 -15.06 9.18 -14.87
C ILE A 177 -16.16 10.07 -15.47
N LEU A 178 -15.80 11.30 -15.81
CA LEU A 178 -16.70 12.32 -16.34
C LEU A 178 -16.18 12.82 -17.69
N ASP A 179 -17.08 13.32 -18.54
CA ASP A 179 -16.68 14.16 -19.68
C ASP A 179 -16.18 15.51 -19.14
N LEU A 180 -14.96 15.91 -19.52
CA LEU A 180 -14.31 17.10 -18.96
C LEU A 180 -15.10 18.38 -19.27
N ASN A 181 -15.53 18.54 -20.53
CA ASN A 181 -16.27 19.72 -20.96
C ASN A 181 -17.64 19.83 -20.28
N GLU A 182 -18.35 18.70 -20.14
CA GLU A 182 -19.64 18.67 -19.46
C GLU A 182 -19.50 18.97 -17.97
N TYR A 183 -18.46 18.43 -17.34
CA TYR A 183 -18.12 18.72 -15.95
C TYR A 183 -17.85 20.21 -15.75
N ILE A 184 -16.99 20.81 -16.57
CA ILE A 184 -16.66 22.24 -16.48
C ILE A 184 -17.89 23.11 -16.68
N ASN A 185 -18.72 22.81 -17.68
CA ASN A 185 -19.94 23.57 -17.97
C ASN A 185 -20.94 23.50 -16.80
N LYS A 186 -21.19 22.30 -16.26
CA LYS A 186 -22.05 22.13 -15.08
C LYS A 186 -21.49 22.85 -13.85
N MET A 187 -20.18 22.82 -13.65
CA MET A 187 -19.54 23.56 -12.56
C MET A 187 -19.77 25.07 -12.71
N HIS A 188 -19.62 25.62 -13.91
CA HIS A 188 -19.94 27.02 -14.16
C HIS A 188 -21.42 27.34 -13.97
N GLU A 189 -22.32 26.47 -14.43
CA GLU A 189 -23.77 26.63 -14.24
C GLU A 189 -24.13 26.70 -12.75
N ILE A 190 -23.62 25.75 -11.95
CA ILE A 190 -23.85 25.70 -10.50
C ILE A 190 -23.24 26.92 -9.80
N LEU A 191 -22.00 27.29 -10.12
CA LEU A 191 -21.31 28.40 -9.44
C LEU A 191 -21.85 29.78 -9.82
N ASN A 192 -22.42 29.93 -11.01
CA ASN A 192 -23.06 31.15 -11.47
C ASN A 192 -24.52 31.28 -11.00
N ASP A 193 -25.06 30.29 -10.28
CA ASP A 193 -26.38 30.40 -9.67
C ASP A 193 -26.34 31.33 -8.44
N TRP A 194 -26.68 32.60 -8.68
CA TRP A 194 -26.78 33.62 -7.65
C TRP A 194 -27.96 33.44 -6.69
N SER A 195 -28.89 32.51 -6.96
CA SER A 195 -29.98 32.19 -6.03
C SER A 195 -29.50 31.32 -4.87
N THR A 196 -28.56 30.41 -5.14
CA THR A 196 -28.00 29.47 -4.16
C THR A 196 -26.64 29.93 -3.61
N PHE A 197 -25.79 30.50 -4.46
CA PHE A 197 -24.42 30.88 -4.13
C PHE A 197 -24.23 32.39 -4.12
N LYS A 198 -23.30 32.85 -3.27
CA LYS A 198 -22.88 34.26 -3.23
C LYS A 198 -21.37 34.35 -3.11
N THR A 199 -20.79 35.35 -3.75
CA THR A 199 -19.38 35.67 -3.59
C THR A 199 -19.12 36.23 -2.19
N ILE A 200 -18.08 35.71 -1.56
CA ILE A 200 -17.62 36.13 -0.23
C ILE A 200 -16.22 36.73 -0.37
N ASN A 201 -16.02 37.89 0.25
CA ASN A 201 -14.75 38.63 0.23
C ASN A 201 -13.85 38.31 1.44
N HIS A 202 -14.30 37.43 2.33
CA HIS A 202 -13.56 37.01 3.52
C HIS A 202 -13.88 35.55 3.82
N ASP A 203 -12.94 34.86 4.47
CA ASP A 203 -13.13 33.46 4.86
C ASP A 203 -14.21 33.36 5.98
N PRO A 204 -15.35 32.69 5.73
CA PRO A 204 -16.40 32.51 6.73
C PRO A 204 -16.03 31.52 7.82
N THR A 205 -14.98 30.71 7.61
CA THR A 205 -14.55 29.63 8.51
C THR A 205 -14.02 30.20 9.83
N LEU A 206 -13.27 31.30 9.79
CA LEU A 206 -12.75 32.00 10.97
C LEU A 206 -13.84 32.36 12.00
N LYS A 207 -15.00 32.83 11.54
CA LYS A 207 -16.13 33.16 12.43
C LYS A 207 -16.71 31.91 13.08
N LYS A 208 -16.87 30.83 12.30
CA LYS A 208 -17.38 29.55 12.81
C LYS A 208 -16.39 28.90 13.79
N GLU A 209 -15.10 28.96 13.49
CA GLU A 209 -14.04 28.43 14.33
C GLU A 209 -13.99 29.16 15.67
N ASN A 210 -14.02 30.49 15.67
CA ASN A 210 -14.08 31.27 16.90
C ASN A 210 -15.32 30.96 17.74
N LYS A 211 -16.48 30.75 17.09
CA LYS A 211 -17.71 30.34 17.77
C LYS A 211 -17.57 28.94 18.38
N LEU A 212 -17.01 27.99 17.63
CA LEU A 212 -16.73 26.63 18.10
C LEU A 212 -15.78 26.65 19.29
N LYS A 213 -14.66 27.38 19.18
CA LYS A 213 -13.68 27.55 20.25
C LYS A 213 -14.32 28.12 21.52
N ARG A 214 -15.20 29.12 21.40
CA ARG A 214 -15.98 29.66 22.54
C ARG A 214 -16.85 28.59 23.20
N ILE A 215 -17.56 27.79 22.40
CA ILE A 215 -18.42 26.71 22.91
C ILE A 215 -17.57 25.66 23.64
N LEU A 216 -16.47 25.20 23.03
CA LEU A 216 -15.57 24.22 23.62
C LEU A 216 -14.92 24.74 24.91
N CYS A 217 -14.46 26.00 24.94
CA CYS A 217 -13.94 26.62 26.16
C CYS A 217 -14.99 26.71 27.27
N ASN A 218 -16.25 27.01 26.94
CA ASN A 218 -17.33 27.07 27.93
C ASN A 218 -17.68 25.67 28.47
N LEU A 219 -17.68 24.65 27.62
CA LEU A 219 -17.89 23.26 28.04
C LEU A 219 -16.77 22.81 28.98
N LYS A 220 -15.52 23.14 28.65
CA LYS A 220 -14.37 22.87 29.52
C LYS A 220 -14.48 23.56 30.89
N LYS A 221 -14.86 24.85 30.90
CA LYS A 221 -15.08 25.60 32.15
C LYS A 221 -16.20 25.04 33.02
N ARG A 222 -17.18 24.37 32.41
CA ARG A 222 -18.31 23.72 33.09
C ARG A 222 -18.02 22.26 33.49
N GLY A 223 -16.84 21.73 33.18
CA GLY A 223 -16.42 20.37 33.54
C GLY A 223 -16.99 19.25 32.67
N PHE A 224 -17.48 19.55 31.47
CA PHE A 224 -17.95 18.54 30.50
C PHE A 224 -16.82 18.01 29.59
N LEU A 225 -15.67 18.71 29.56
CA LEU A 225 -14.44 18.42 28.81
C LEU A 225 -13.24 18.80 29.70
#